data_AF-A0A838DV24-F1
#
_entry.id   AF-A0A838DV24-F1
#
_cell.length_a   1.000
_cell.length_b   1.000
_cell.length_c   1.000
_cell.angle_alpha   90.00
_cell.angle_beta   90.00
_cell.angle_gamma   90.00
#
_symmetry.space_group_name_H-M   'P 1'
#
loop_
_entity.id
_entity.type
_entity.pdbx_description
1 polymer ?
#
loop_
_entity_poly.entity_id
_entity_poly.type
_entity_poly.pdbx_seq_one_letter_code
_entity_poly.pdbx_strand_id
1 'polypeptide(L)'
;MNYFGEELAEPCGFCDNCDAGITVVEDEDNQPFPINTRVIHTAWGEGMVIRYEGDKMVMLFDQVGYKTLAVEIVTERGLLTRAG
;
A
#
# COMPACT_ATOMS: atom_id res chain seq x y z
N MET A 1 22.10 8.69 -17.17
CA MET A 1 21.98 8.38 -15.73
C MET A 1 20.51 8.58 -15.37
N ASN A 2 19.67 7.57 -15.56
CA ASN A 2 18.26 7.63 -15.19
C ASN A 2 18.15 7.14 -13.75
N TYR A 3 17.87 8.06 -12.82
CA TYR A 3 17.61 7.74 -11.43
C TYR A 3 16.11 7.83 -11.19
N PHE A 4 15.58 6.68 -10.77
CA PHE A 4 14.22 6.43 -10.33
C PHE A 4 13.89 7.24 -9.07
N GLY A 5 12.65 7.71 -8.93
CA GLY A 5 12.13 8.32 -7.71
C GLY A 5 10.75 8.93 -7.92
N GLU A 6 9.71 8.13 -7.70
CA GLU A 6 8.32 8.58 -7.56
C GLU A 6 8.20 9.64 -6.45
N GLU A 7 7.39 10.69 -6.68
CA GLU A 7 6.97 11.63 -5.65
C GLU A 7 5.44 11.64 -5.58
N LEU A 8 4.93 11.38 -4.38
CA LEU A 8 3.52 11.22 -4.04
C LEU A 8 2.93 12.57 -3.58
N ALA A 9 1.64 12.75 -3.90
CA ALA A 9 0.64 13.67 -3.32
C ALA A 9 0.71 15.13 -3.85
N GLU A 10 -0.38 15.81 -4.23
CA GLU A 10 -1.80 15.79 -3.84
C GLU A 10 -2.64 16.38 -5.00
N PRO A 11 -3.93 16.01 -5.23
CA PRO A 11 -4.78 16.81 -6.11
C PRO A 11 -5.17 18.11 -5.40
N CYS A 12 -4.44 19.19 -5.71
CA CYS A 12 -4.87 20.55 -5.37
C CYS A 12 -6.20 20.83 -6.08
N GLY A 13 -7.27 21.01 -5.30
CA GLY A 13 -8.67 21.06 -5.76
C GLY A 13 -9.07 22.28 -6.60
N PHE A 14 -8.17 22.86 -7.41
CA PHE A 14 -8.44 24.02 -8.26
C PHE A 14 -7.57 24.09 -9.53
N CYS A 15 -7.22 22.95 -10.15
CA CYS A 15 -6.48 22.97 -11.43
C CYS A 15 -7.13 22.07 -12.48
N ASP A 16 -7.30 22.60 -13.69
CA ASP A 16 -8.10 22.12 -14.84
C ASP A 16 -7.58 20.81 -15.49
N ASN A 17 -6.77 20.00 -14.81
CA ASN A 17 -6.13 18.82 -15.38
C ASN A 17 -6.89 17.51 -15.07
N CYS A 18 -8.22 17.59 -15.06
CA CYS A 18 -9.13 16.49 -14.71
C CYS A 18 -9.50 15.59 -15.91
N ASP A 19 -8.59 15.35 -16.85
CA ASP A 19 -8.88 14.52 -18.05
C ASP A 19 -8.16 13.16 -18.06
N ALA A 20 -7.20 12.91 -17.16
CA ALA A 20 -6.36 11.72 -17.29
C ALA A 20 -7.01 10.42 -16.79
N GLY A 21 -8.15 10.46 -16.09
CA GLY A 21 -8.89 9.25 -15.71
C GLY A 21 -8.06 8.15 -15.04
N ILE A 22 -6.95 8.49 -14.39
CA ILE A 22 -6.15 7.54 -13.61
C ILE A 22 -6.79 7.46 -12.22
N THR A 23 -8.05 7.05 -12.19
CA THR A 23 -8.46 6.17 -11.10
C THR A 23 -7.65 4.90 -11.33
N VAL A 24 -6.55 4.77 -10.62
CA VAL A 24 -5.94 3.45 -10.39
C VAL A 24 -7.00 2.65 -9.63
N VAL A 25 -7.93 2.10 -10.39
CA VAL A 25 -8.75 0.95 -9.99
C VAL A 25 -7.80 -0.25 -9.99
N GLU A 26 -6.80 -0.22 -9.11
CA GLU A 26 -5.95 -1.37 -8.84
C GLU A 26 -6.80 -2.37 -8.07
N ASP A 27 -7.63 -3.14 -8.79
CA ASP A 27 -8.30 -4.37 -8.35
C ASP A 27 -8.54 -4.47 -6.83
N GLU A 28 -9.26 -3.50 -6.24
CA GLU A 28 -9.58 -3.49 -4.80
C GLU A 28 -10.37 -4.74 -4.39
N ASP A 29 -10.98 -5.44 -5.35
CA ASP A 29 -11.84 -6.59 -5.12
C ASP A 29 -11.07 -7.89 -4.83
N ASN A 30 -9.79 -8.00 -5.21
CA ASN A 30 -9.03 -9.26 -5.10
C ASN A 30 -7.80 -9.19 -4.16
N GLN A 31 -7.64 -8.11 -3.40
CA GLN A 31 -6.53 -7.93 -2.47
C GLN A 31 -6.97 -8.25 -1.03
N PRO A 32 -6.20 -9.03 -0.26
CA PRO A 32 -6.59 -9.43 1.10
C PRO A 32 -6.66 -8.26 2.09
N PHE A 33 -5.90 -7.20 1.83
CA PHE A 33 -5.87 -5.97 2.64
C PHE A 33 -5.97 -4.76 1.71
N PRO A 34 -7.05 -3.96 1.77
CA PRO A 34 -7.16 -2.77 0.93
C PRO A 34 -6.04 -1.78 1.21
N ILE A 35 -5.64 -1.01 0.18
CA ILE A 35 -4.70 0.11 0.35
C ILE A 35 -5.29 1.12 1.37
N ASN A 36 -4.43 1.80 2.12
CA ASN A 36 -4.78 2.66 3.26
C ASN A 36 -5.46 1.94 4.43
N THR A 37 -5.46 0.61 4.47
CA THR A 37 -5.95 -0.15 5.62
C THR A 37 -4.87 -0.28 6.68
N ARG A 38 -5.29 -0.15 7.95
CA ARG A 38 -4.43 -0.37 9.10
C ARG A 38 -4.32 -1.87 9.42
N VAL A 39 -3.09 -2.35 9.57
CA VAL A 39 -2.75 -3.76 9.78
C VAL A 39 -1.80 -3.90 10.96
N ILE A 40 -1.78 -5.07 11.57
CA ILE A 40 -0.88 -5.42 12.68
C ILE A 40 -0.07 -6.62 12.26
N HIS A 41 1.26 -6.48 12.26
CA HIS A 41 2.20 -7.55 12.01
C HIS A 41 2.75 -8.11 13.32
N THR A 42 2.85 -9.43 13.42
CA THR A 42 3.28 -10.12 14.65
C THR A 42 4.66 -9.71 15.16
N ALA A 43 5.58 -9.36 14.25
CA ALA A 43 6.95 -8.95 14.59
C ALA A 43 7.21 -7.44 14.59
N TRP A 44 6.33 -6.64 13.96
CA TRP A 44 6.58 -5.21 13.71
C TRP A 44 5.52 -4.28 14.31
N GLY A 45 4.44 -4.84 14.85
CA GLY A 45 3.35 -4.07 15.42
C GLY A 45 2.46 -3.46 14.34
N GLU A 46 1.90 -2.30 14.65
CA GLU A 46 0.94 -1.61 13.79
C GLU A 46 1.61 -0.95 12.58
N GLY A 47 0.93 -1.05 11.44
CA GLY A 47 1.30 -0.39 10.20
C GLY A 47 0.09 -0.14 9.30
N MET A 48 0.37 0.41 8.12
CA MET A 48 -0.63 0.76 7.11
C MET A 48 -0.17 0.23 5.76
N VAL A 49 -1.11 -0.32 4.99
CA VAL A 49 -0.86 -0.71 3.59
C VAL A 49 -0.77 0.56 2.74
N ILE A 50 0.38 0.78 2.10
CA ILE A 50 0.64 1.97 1.28
C ILE A 50 0.30 1.72 -0.18
N ARG A 51 0.74 0.58 -0.72
CA ARG A 51 0.51 0.20 -2.13
C ARG A 51 0.80 -1.27 -2.36
N TYR A 52 0.40 -1.77 -3.53
CA TYR A 52 0.80 -3.06 -4.05
C TYR A 52 1.81 -2.88 -5.20
N GLU A 53 2.77 -3.78 -5.28
CA GLU A 53 3.78 -3.87 -6.34
C GLU A 53 3.75 -5.29 -6.92
N GLY A 54 2.80 -5.53 -7.84
CA GLY A 54 2.57 -6.86 -8.41
C GLY A 54 2.08 -7.85 -7.36
N ASP A 55 2.89 -8.87 -7.03
CA ASP A 55 2.58 -9.86 -5.98
C ASP A 55 2.97 -9.41 -4.58
N LYS A 56 3.55 -8.21 -4.44
CA LYS A 56 4.07 -7.70 -3.17
C LYS A 56 3.21 -6.55 -2.66
N MET A 57 3.15 -6.40 -1.35
CA MET A 57 2.53 -5.28 -0.68
C MET A 57 3.57 -4.49 0.10
N VAL A 58 3.51 -3.17 -0.03
CA VAL A 58 4.33 -2.22 0.70
C VAL A 58 3.50 -1.65 1.84
N MET A 59 4.03 -1.76 3.05
CA MET A 59 3.42 -1.28 4.27
C MET A 59 4.36 -0.35 5.01
N LEU A 60 3.80 0.65 5.69
CA LEU A 60 4.52 1.53 6.59
C LEU A 60 4.16 1.17 8.02
N PHE A 61 5.14 0.71 8.79
CA PHE A 61 5.01 0.42 10.22
C PHE A 61 5.57 1.58 11.05
N ASP A 62 4.91 1.91 12.15
CA ASP A 62 5.32 3.04 13.01
C ASP A 62 6.71 2.82 13.63
N GLN A 63 7.01 1.58 14.02
CA GLN A 63 8.25 1.24 14.73
C GLN A 63 9.44 0.94 13.81
N VAL A 64 9.20 0.41 12.60
CA VAL A 64 10.27 -0.10 11.72
C VAL A 64 10.29 0.54 10.33
N GLY A 65 9.34 1.42 10.02
CA GLY A 65 9.22 2.09 8.73
C GLY A 65 8.65 1.20 7.63
N TYR A 66 9.06 1.46 6.39
CA TYR A 66 8.57 0.74 5.21
C TYR A 66 9.04 -0.72 5.17
N LYS A 67 8.11 -1.62 4.87
CA LYS A 67 8.35 -3.05 4.68
C LYS A 67 7.59 -3.54 3.46
N THR A 68 8.26 -4.34 2.66
CA THR A 68 7.67 -5.01 1.50
C THR A 68 7.57 -6.50 1.79
N LEU A 69 6.38 -7.07 1.63
CA LEU A 69 6.13 -8.50 1.81
C LEU A 69 5.37 -9.05 0.60
N ALA A 70 5.59 -10.32 0.28
CA ALA A 70 4.77 -11.01 -0.73
C ALA A 70 3.38 -11.29 -0.16
N VAL A 71 2.35 -11.02 -0.95
CA VAL A 71 0.93 -11.16 -0.58
C VAL A 71 0.59 -12.63 -0.32
N GLU A 72 1.18 -13.54 -1.09
CA GLU A 72 1.08 -14.98 -0.89
C GLU A 72 1.55 -15.37 0.52
N ILE A 73 2.75 -14.95 0.92
CA ILE A 73 3.31 -15.28 2.24
C ILE A 73 2.46 -14.70 3.38
N VAL A 74 1.99 -13.46 3.23
CA VAL A 74 1.13 -12.81 4.23
C VAL A 74 -0.16 -13.61 4.43
N THR A 75 -0.76 -14.08 3.35
CA THR A 75 -2.05 -14.80 3.36
C THR A 75 -1.87 -16.25 3.82
N GLU A 76 -0.86 -16.96 3.33
CA GLU A 76 -0.55 -18.34 3.71
C GLU A 76 -0.12 -18.46 5.17
N ARG A 77 0.68 -17.51 5.67
CA ARG A 77 1.24 -17.55 7.03
C ARG A 77 0.46 -16.71 8.03
N GLY A 78 -0.55 -15.95 7.59
CA GLY A 78 -1.34 -15.08 8.47
C GLY A 78 -0.48 -14.06 9.21
N LEU A 79 0.49 -13.43 8.52
CA LEU A 79 1.44 -12.51 9.16
C LEU A 79 0.82 -11.18 9.58
N LEU A 80 -0.32 -10.83 8.97
CA LEU A 80 -1.03 -9.57 9.18
C LEU A 80 -2.46 -9.83 9.64
N THR A 81 -2.93 -8.97 10.53
CA THR A 81 -4.33 -8.89 10.96
C THR A 81 -4.84 -7.47 10.73
N ARG A 82 -6.08 -7.29 10.29
CA ARG A 82 -6.69 -5.94 10.20
C ARG A 82 -6.83 -5.36 11.60
N ALA A 83 -6.37 -4.13 11.79
CA ALA A 83 -6.68 -3.37 12.99
C ALA A 83 -8.15 -2.92 12.88
N GLY A 84 -8.97 -3.34 13.85
CA GLY A 84 -10.39 -3.02 13.93
C GLY A 84 -10.67 -1.67 14.58
#